data_AF-A0A317MC36-F1
#
_entry.id   AF-A0A317MC36-F1
#
_cell.length_a   1.000
_cell.length_b   1.000
_cell.length_c   1.000
_cell.angle_alpha   90.00
_cell.angle_beta   90.00
_cell.angle_gamma   90.00
#
_symmetry.space_group_name_H-M   'P 1'
#
loop_
_entity.id
_entity.type
_entity.pdbx_description
1 polymer ?
#
loop_
_entity_poly.entity_id
_entity_poly.type
_entity_poly.pdbx_seq_one_letter_code
_entity_poly.pdbx_strand_id
1 'polypeptide(L)' 'MADQSEAPELSYEESREELNNVVRRLESGGLTLQESLELWERGEKLARVCEHWLEGARAKLAAAMDERRADEPGDDDTPF' A
#
# COMPACT_ATOMS: atom_id res chain seq x y z
N MET A 1 4.96 -2.07 24.35
CA MET A 1 5.75 -2.83 23.35
C MET A 1 6.06 -1.88 22.22
N ALA A 2 7.36 -1.76 21.92
CA ALA A 2 8.02 -1.08 20.80
C ALA A 2 7.51 0.30 20.35
N ASP A 3 8.30 1.30 20.74
CA ASP A 3 8.53 2.58 20.07
C ASP A 3 8.66 2.41 18.53
N GLN A 4 7.97 3.25 17.76
CA GLN A 4 8.30 3.51 16.36
C GLN A 4 8.34 5.02 16.17
N SER A 5 9.48 5.60 16.51
CA SER A 5 9.89 6.93 16.10
C SER A 5 10.14 6.94 14.58
N GLU A 6 9.18 7.35 13.75
CA GLU A 6 9.39 7.52 12.31
C GLU A 6 8.54 8.71 11.81
N ALA A 7 9.11 9.53 10.92
CA ALA A 7 8.41 10.67 10.32
C ALA A 7 7.02 10.24 9.82
N PRO A 8 6.00 11.13 9.77
CA PRO A 8 4.68 10.74 9.30
C PRO A 8 4.82 10.18 7.88
N GLU A 9 4.81 8.85 7.74
CA GLU A 9 4.65 8.22 6.45
C GLU A 9 3.31 8.72 5.92
N LEU A 10 3.36 9.35 4.75
CA LEU A 10 2.17 9.86 4.07
C LEU A 10 1.10 8.77 4.10
N SER A 11 -0.14 9.16 4.40
CA SER A 11 -1.25 8.21 4.32
C SER A 11 -1.36 7.64 2.91
N TYR A 12 -2.04 6.50 2.76
CA TYR A 12 -2.30 5.93 1.45
C TYR A 12 -2.98 6.94 0.50
N GLU A 13 -3.95 7.69 1.01
CA GLU A 13 -4.72 8.67 0.22
C GLU A 13 -3.85 9.84 -0.23
N GLU A 14 -3.04 10.40 0.67
CA GLU A 14 -2.09 11.47 0.35
C GLU A 14 -1.02 11.00 -0.65
N SER A 15 -0.44 9.81 -0.43
CA SER A 15 0.56 9.23 -1.32
C SER A 15 0.01 9.00 -2.73
N ARG A 16 -1.24 8.51 -2.81
CA ARG A 16 -1.95 8.29 -4.06
C ARG A 16 -2.27 9.60 -4.78
N GLU A 17 -2.70 10.62 -4.05
CA GLU A 17 -3.00 11.92 -4.62
C GLU A 17 -1.73 12.57 -5.19
N GLU A 18 -0.64 12.58 -4.41
CA GLU A 18 0.66 13.07 -4.89
C GLU A 18 1.13 12.29 -6.12
N LEU A 19 1.00 10.96 -6.13
CA LEU A 19 1.39 10.14 -7.27
C LEU A 19 0.59 10.50 -8.52
N ASN A 20 -0.72 10.73 -8.38
CA ASN A 20 -1.56 11.17 -9.49
C ASN A 20 -1.12 12.53 -10.04
N ASN A 21 -0.75 13.46 -9.17
CA ASN A 21 -0.23 14.77 -9.56
C ASN A 21 1.12 14.68 -10.28
N VAL A 22 2.01 13.78 -9.84
CA VAL A 22 3.28 13.48 -10.52
C VAL A 22 3.03 12.95 -11.93
N VAL A 23 2.15 11.94 -12.06
CA VAL A 23 1.79 11.36 -13.37
C VAL A 23 1.21 12.43 -14.30
N ARG A 24 0.27 13.25 -13.81
CA ARG A 24 -0.30 14.35 -14.59
C ARG A 24 0.74 15.34 -15.10
N ARG A 25 1.76 15.69 -14.29
CA ARG A 25 2.85 16.58 -14.72
C ARG A 25 3.72 15.92 -15.79
N LEU A 26 4.03 14.63 -15.64
CA LEU A 26 4.76 13.87 -16.66
C LEU A 26 3.99 13.79 -17.98
N GLU A 27 2.69 13.52 -17.92
CA GLU A 27 1.80 13.42 -19.09
C GLU A 27 1.57 14.76 -19.80
N SER A 28 1.56 15.87 -19.05
CA SER A 28 1.43 17.22 -19.62
C SER A 28 2.59 17.59 -20.54
N GLY A 29 3.74 16.93 -20.41
CA GLY A 29 4.95 17.25 -21.17
C GLY A 29 5.50 18.65 -20.85
N GLY A 30 6.42 19.14 -21.68
CA GLY A 30 7.04 20.46 -21.51
C GLY A 30 8.12 20.53 -20.41
N LEU A 31 8.45 19.39 -19.81
CA LEU A 31 9.52 19.24 -18.81
C LEU A 31 10.86 18.98 -19.49
N THR A 32 11.94 19.46 -18.88
CA THR A 32 13.28 19.02 -19.25
C THR A 32 13.52 17.56 -18.84
N LEU A 33 14.57 16.95 -19.39
CA LEU A 33 14.96 15.59 -19.03
C LEU A 33 15.21 15.45 -17.51
N GLN A 34 15.89 16.43 -16.91
CA GLN A 34 16.20 16.41 -15.49
C GLN A 34 14.92 16.47 -14.63
N GLU A 35 14.01 17.38 -14.95
CA GLU A 35 12.72 17.48 -14.24
C GLU A 35 11.86 16.22 -14.41
N SER A 36 11.92 15.60 -15.59
CA SER A 36 11.21 14.35 -15.88
C SER A 36 11.76 13.20 -15.02
N LEU A 37 13.08 13.13 -14.84
CA LEU A 37 13.72 12.14 -13.98
C LEU A 37 13.41 12.38 -12.49
N GLU A 38 13.44 13.62 -12.02
CA GLU A 38 13.09 13.96 -10.64
C GLU A 38 11.64 13.58 -10.31
N LEU A 39 10.70 13.88 -11.22
CA LEU A 39 9.30 13.50 -11.07
C LEU A 39 9.12 11.97 -11.12
N TRP A 40 9.83 11.28 -12.00
CA TRP A 40 9.80 9.82 -12.04
C TRP A 40 10.29 9.21 -10.71
N GLU A 41 11.43 9.66 -10.17
CA GLU A 41 11.95 9.17 -8.89
C GLU A 41 10.99 9.44 -7.72
N ARG A 42 10.34 10.62 -7.71
CA ARG A 42 9.28 10.93 -6.75
C ARG A 42 8.11 9.97 -6.90
N GLY A 43 7.67 9.72 -8.13
CA GLY A 43 6.59 8.77 -8.45
C GLY A 43 6.90 7.35 -7.96
N GLU A 44 8.12 6.86 -8.20
CA GLU A 44 8.57 5.55 -7.72
C GLU A 44 8.51 5.43 -6.19
N LYS A 45 8.93 6.48 -5.47
CA LYS A 45 8.86 6.49 -4.00
C LYS A 45 7.41 6.45 -3.52
N LEU A 46 6.52 7.24 -4.12
CA LEU A 46 5.10 7.26 -3.77
C LEU A 46 4.39 5.93 -4.09
N ALA A 47 4.76 5.29 -5.21
CA ALA A 47 4.25 3.97 -5.58
C ALA A 47 4.63 2.92 -4.53
N ARG A 48 5.88 2.91 -4.06
CA ARG A 48 6.33 2.00 -3.00
C ARG A 48 5.59 2.20 -1.68
N VAL A 49 5.33 3.45 -1.30
CA VAL A 49 4.52 3.74 -0.10
C VAL A 49 3.10 3.21 -0.27
N CYS A 50 2.48 3.44 -1.43
CA CYS A 50 1.15 2.88 -1.74
C CYS A 50 1.15 1.34 -1.66
N GLU A 51 2.15 0.68 -2.20
CA GLU A 51 2.30 -0.78 -2.15
C GLU A 51 2.45 -1.28 -0.72
N HIS A 52 3.26 -0.62 0.11
CA HIS A 52 3.44 -0.97 1.52
C HIS A 52 2.11 -0.95 2.28
N TRP A 53 1.31 0.11 2.10
CA TRP A 53 -0.02 0.23 2.70
C TRP A 53 -0.96 -0.89 2.24
N LEU A 54 -0.98 -1.20 0.93
CA LEU A 54 -1.83 -2.24 0.37
C LEU A 54 -1.43 -3.64 0.86
N GLU A 55 -0.13 -3.92 0.96
CA GLU A 55 0.38 -5.20 1.47
C GLU A 55 0.00 -5.36 2.96
N GLY A 56 0.19 -4.32 3.76
CA GLY A 56 -0.24 -4.33 5.17
C GLY A 56 -1.75 -4.58 5.32
N ALA A 57 -2.57 -4.00 4.45
CA ALA A 57 -4.02 -4.26 4.44
C ALA A 57 -4.35 -5.71 4.05
N ARG A 58 -3.68 -6.27 3.04
CA ARG A 58 -3.84 -7.67 2.61
C ARG A 58 -3.47 -8.64 3.73
N ALA A 59 -2.35 -8.42 4.40
CA ALA A 59 -1.91 -9.24 5.52
C ALA A 59 -2.94 -9.25 6.67
N LYS A 60 -3.50 -8.08 7.00
CA LYS A 60 -4.56 -7.97 8.02
C LYS A 60 -5.82 -8.73 7.63
N LEU A 61 -6.24 -8.65 6.37
CA LEU A 61 -7.38 -9.42 5.87
C LEU A 61 -7.11 -10.92 5.94
N ALA A 62 -5.92 -11.36 5.53
CA ALA A 62 -5.55 -12.77 5.57
C ALA A 62 -5.57 -13.33 6.98
N ALA A 63 -5.01 -12.60 7.96
CA ALA A 63 -5.05 -12.98 9.37
C ALA A 63 -6.49 -13.11 9.89
N ALA A 64 -7.34 -12.10 9.64
CA ALA A 64 -8.73 -12.13 10.07
C ALA A 64 -9.54 -13.28 9.44
N MET A 65 -9.20 -13.69 8.21
CA MET A 65 -9.82 -14.86 7.56
C MET A 65 -9.39 -16.18 8.19
N ASP A 66 -8.11 -16.31 8.55
CA ASP A 66 -7.57 -17.51 9.20
C ASP A 66 -8.14 -17.69 10.61
N GLU A 67 -8.24 -16.60 11.38
CA GLU A 67 -8.87 -16.58 12.71
C GLU A 67 -10.32 -17.06 12.66
N ARG A 68 -11.12 -16.61 11.69
CA ARG A 68 -12.51 -17.09 11.52
C ARG A 68 -12.59 -18.57 11.18
N ARG A 69 -11.62 -19.10 10.42
CA ARG A 69 -11.60 -20.51 10.03
C ARG A 69 -11.21 -21.42 11.19
N ALA A 70 -10.33 -20.93 12.07
CA ALA A 70 -9.95 -21.64 13.29
C ALA A 70 -11.08 -21.70 14.33
N ASP A 71 -12.03 -20.76 14.28
CA ASP A 71 -13.20 -20.70 15.16
C ASP A 71 -14.39 -21.55 14.68
N GLU A 72 -14.39 -22.02 13.43
CA GLU A 72 -15.34 -23.04 12.97
C GLU A 72 -14.92 -24.41 13.54
N PRO A 73 -15.64 -25.00 14.51
CA PRO A 73 -15.36 -26.36 14.93
C PRO A 73 -15.54 -27.26 13.72
N GLY A 74 -14.51 -28.07 13.42
CA GLY A 74 -14.59 -29.08 12.39
C GLY A 74 -15.87 -29.90 12.60
N ASP A 75 -16.77 -29.87 11.63
CA ASP A 75 -17.84 -30.84 11.47
C ASP A 75 -17.16 -32.18 11.09
N ASP A 76 -16.43 -32.75 12.04
CA ASP A 76 -15.79 -34.06 12.00
C ASP A 76 -16.53 -34.97 12.98
N ASP A 77 -17.86 -35.08 12.81
CA ASP A 77 -18.63 -36.22 13.33
C ASP A 77 -19.97 -36.31 12.58
N THR A 78 -19.94 -36.75 11.33
CA THR A 78 -21.09 -37.49 10.77
C THR A 78 -20.64 -38.83 10.20
N PRO A 79 -20.43 -39.84 11.07
CA PRO A 79 -20.44 -41.23 10.65
C PRO A 79 -21.90 -41.71 10.55
N PHE A 80 -22.41 -41.73 9.31
CA PHE A 80 -23.70 -42.31 8.87
C PHE A 80 -25.01 -41.67 9.35
#